data_AF-A0A7S1V0R9-F1
#
_entry.id   AF-A0A7S1V0R9-F1
#
_cell.length_a   1.000
_cell.length_b   1.000
_cell.length_c   1.000
_cell.angle_alpha   90.00
_cell.angle_beta   90.00
_cell.angle_gamma   90.00
#
_symmetry.space_group_name_H-M   'P 1'
#
loop_
_entity.id
_entity.type
_entity.pdbx_description
1 polymer ?
#
loop_
_entity_poly.entity_id
_entity_poly.type
_entity_poly.pdbx_seq_one_letter_code
_entity_poly.pdbx_strand_id
1 'polypeptide(L)'
;EMAGIVTKTGADLITQARILVEQIGRPLELDTDGIWCILPKSFPDVYNFEFEDGGSFKLEYPCVMLNADVHDNFTNNQYQALTDPSSGHYESRSECSIFFEVDGPYRAMILPASTEEGKLLKKRYAVFNFDGSLEELKGFELKRRGELELIKTFQ
;
A
#
# COMPACT_ATOMS: atom_id res chain seq x y z
N GLU A 1 -5.78 20.65 -13.97
CA GLU A 1 -4.35 20.33 -14.14
C GLU A 1 -3.76 19.67 -12.91
N MET A 2 -3.74 20.31 -11.73
CA MET A 2 -3.22 19.73 -10.47
C MET A 2 -3.75 18.33 -10.15
N ALA A 3 -5.07 18.13 -10.19
CA ALA A 3 -5.67 16.82 -9.88
C ALA A 3 -5.18 15.69 -10.80
N GLY A 4 -4.93 16.01 -12.08
CA GLY A 4 -4.42 15.03 -13.05
C GLY A 4 -2.97 14.66 -12.80
N ILE A 5 -2.15 15.61 -12.35
CA ILE A 5 -0.76 15.35 -11.95
C ILE A 5 -0.74 14.43 -10.73
N VAL A 6 -1.53 14.73 -9.70
CA VAL A 6 -1.60 13.91 -8.48
C VAL A 6 -2.01 12.48 -8.79
N THR A 7 -3.08 12.28 -9.58
CA THR A 7 -3.55 10.93 -9.92
C THR A 7 -2.57 10.17 -10.81
N LYS A 8 -1.90 10.86 -11.76
CA LYS A 8 -0.90 10.24 -12.61
C LYS A 8 0.35 9.83 -11.81
N THR A 9 0.88 10.70 -10.96
CA THR A 9 2.03 10.38 -10.09
C THR A 9 1.71 9.21 -9.16
N GLY A 10 0.52 9.20 -8.54
CA GLY A 10 0.09 8.07 -7.71
C GLY A 10 -0.03 6.76 -8.49
N ALA A 11 -0.58 6.80 -9.71
CA ALA A 11 -0.69 5.63 -10.59
C ALA A 11 0.69 5.11 -11.02
N ASP A 12 1.66 5.99 -11.29
CA ASP A 12 3.01 5.60 -11.66
C ASP A 12 3.76 4.97 -10.48
N LEU A 13 3.64 5.56 -9.29
CA LEU A 13 4.22 5.05 -8.05
C LEU A 13 3.71 3.65 -7.72
N ILE A 14 2.38 3.44 -7.70
CA ILE A 14 1.81 2.13 -7.36
C ILE A 14 2.11 1.08 -8.42
N THR A 15 2.23 1.49 -9.69
CA THR A 15 2.60 0.58 -10.78
C THR A 15 4.05 0.11 -10.62
N GLN A 16 4.96 1.01 -10.26
CA GLN A 16 6.35 0.68 -9.98
C GLN A 16 6.47 -0.29 -8.79
N ALA A 17 5.80 0.02 -7.67
CA ALA A 17 5.75 -0.87 -6.51
C ALA A 17 5.22 -2.27 -6.86
N ARG A 18 4.16 -2.36 -7.68
CA ARG A 18 3.61 -3.62 -8.16
C ARG A 18 4.62 -4.43 -8.97
N ILE A 19 5.36 -3.79 -9.87
CA ILE A 19 6.39 -4.45 -10.70
C ILE A 19 7.48 -5.07 -9.81
N LEU A 20 7.90 -4.36 -8.76
CA LEU A 20 8.87 -4.89 -7.79
C LEU A 20 8.29 -6.11 -7.06
N VAL A 21 7.06 -5.99 -6.53
CA VAL A 21 6.36 -7.08 -5.81
C VAL A 21 6.18 -8.32 -6.69
N GLU A 22 5.93 -8.17 -8.00
CA GLU A 22 5.84 -9.29 -8.96
C GLU A 22 7.13 -10.09 -9.11
N GLN A 23 8.29 -9.48 -8.85
CA GLN A 23 9.58 -10.16 -8.95
C GLN A 23 9.91 -10.99 -7.71
N ILE A 24 9.36 -10.61 -6.54
CA ILE A 24 9.68 -11.24 -5.24
C ILE A 24 8.52 -12.06 -4.66
N GLY A 25 7.32 -11.91 -5.21
CA GLY A 25 6.11 -12.57 -4.72
C GLY A 25 5.00 -12.53 -5.76
N ARG A 26 3.74 -12.49 -5.29
CA ARG A 26 2.57 -12.42 -6.18
C ARG A 26 1.60 -11.36 -5.69
N PRO A 27 1.37 -10.28 -6.48
CA PRO A 27 0.26 -9.38 -6.19
C PRO A 27 -1.08 -10.11 -6.44
N LEU A 28 -2.06 -9.81 -5.62
CA LEU A 28 -3.40 -10.38 -5.65
C LEU A 28 -4.43 -9.35 -6.12
N GLU A 29 -4.38 -8.14 -5.56
CA GLU A 29 -5.27 -7.04 -5.87
C GLU A 29 -4.52 -5.71 -5.72
N LEU A 30 -4.85 -4.73 -6.55
CA LEU A 30 -4.30 -3.37 -6.50
C LEU A 30 -5.46 -2.38 -6.52
N ASP A 31 -5.51 -1.49 -5.53
CA ASP A 31 -6.55 -0.47 -5.39
C ASP A 31 -5.93 0.89 -5.06
N THR A 32 -5.91 1.80 -6.04
CA THR A 32 -5.39 3.19 -5.97
C THR A 32 -3.94 3.32 -5.53
N ASP A 33 -3.67 3.07 -4.25
CA ASP A 33 -2.43 3.30 -3.52
C ASP A 33 -2.00 2.08 -2.67
N GLY A 34 -2.83 1.02 -2.64
CA GLY A 34 -2.54 -0.22 -1.93
C GLY A 34 -2.33 -1.42 -2.85
N ILE A 35 -1.44 -2.33 -2.43
CA ILE A 35 -1.21 -3.62 -3.08
C ILE A 35 -1.45 -4.72 -2.04
N TRP A 36 -2.44 -5.57 -2.28
CA TRP A 36 -2.55 -6.85 -1.62
C TRP A 36 -1.62 -7.83 -2.31
N CYS A 37 -0.71 -8.45 -1.57
CA CYS A 37 0.22 -9.43 -2.12
C CYS A 37 0.50 -10.57 -1.15
N ILE A 38 1.06 -11.65 -1.70
CA ILE A 38 1.65 -12.74 -0.93
C ILE A 38 3.14 -12.80 -1.22
N LEU A 39 3.92 -12.84 -0.15
CA LEU A 39 5.36 -13.06 -0.20
C LEU A 39 5.67 -14.49 0.31
N PRO A 40 6.79 -15.10 -0.11
CA PRO A 40 7.24 -16.37 0.46
C PRO A 40 7.39 -16.26 1.98
N LYS A 41 7.02 -17.32 2.72
CA LYS A 41 7.18 -17.35 4.19
C LYS A 41 8.64 -17.18 4.65
N SER A 42 9.60 -17.54 3.81
CA SER A 42 11.03 -17.37 4.07
C SER A 42 11.56 -15.98 3.67
N PHE A 43 10.72 -15.08 3.17
CA PHE A 43 11.13 -13.74 2.78
C PHE A 43 11.46 -12.91 4.04
N PRO A 44 12.48 -12.03 4.00
CA PRO A 44 12.79 -11.12 5.10
C PRO A 44 11.57 -10.26 5.50
N ASP A 45 11.17 -10.34 6.77
CA ASP A 45 9.97 -9.69 7.28
C ASP A 45 10.34 -8.58 8.28
N VAL A 46 10.28 -8.85 9.58
CA VAL A 46 10.54 -7.87 10.64
C VAL A 46 11.89 -8.11 11.32
N TYR A 47 12.67 -7.06 11.49
CA TYR A 47 13.91 -7.03 12.27
C TYR A 47 13.80 -5.98 13.38
N ASN A 48 14.35 -6.27 14.56
CA ASN A 48 14.46 -5.30 15.65
C ASN A 48 15.93 -4.96 15.85
N PHE A 49 16.26 -3.67 15.74
CA PHE A 49 17.58 -3.14 16.03
C PHE A 49 17.59 -2.59 17.45
N GLU A 50 18.65 -2.90 18.20
CA GLU A 50 18.89 -2.38 19.53
C GLU A 50 20.02 -1.35 19.45
N PHE A 51 19.82 -0.18 20.03
CA PHE A 51 20.80 0.90 20.10
C PHE A 51 21.56 0.84 21.42
N GLU A 52 22.78 1.40 21.41
CA GLU A 52 23.64 1.46 22.61
C GLU A 52 23.02 2.27 23.76
N ASP A 53 22.13 3.22 23.44
CA ASP A 53 21.40 4.03 24.41
C ASP A 53 20.17 3.32 25.02
N GLY A 54 19.93 2.07 24.64
CA GLY A 54 18.80 1.26 25.09
C GLY A 54 17.52 1.48 24.29
N GLY A 55 17.54 2.31 23.25
CA GLY A 55 16.44 2.43 22.29
C GLY A 55 16.32 1.19 21.39
N SER A 56 15.15 0.99 20.81
CA SER A 56 14.92 -0.07 19.81
C SER A 56 14.23 0.48 18.57
N PHE A 57 14.58 -0.02 17.40
CA PHE A 57 13.95 0.32 16.13
C PHE A 57 13.43 -0.92 15.41
N LYS A 58 12.12 -0.94 15.11
CA LYS A 58 11.47 -1.99 14.33
C LYS A 58 11.61 -1.66 12.85
N LEU A 59 12.22 -2.56 12.08
CA LEU A 59 12.34 -2.47 10.63
C LEU A 59 11.45 -3.54 9.99
N GLU A 60 10.47 -3.08 9.21
CA GLU A 60 9.63 -3.94 8.39
C GLU A 60 10.20 -3.93 6.97
N TYR A 61 10.99 -4.96 6.63
CA TYR A 61 11.82 -4.96 5.43
C TYR A 61 11.03 -4.75 4.13
N PRO A 62 9.86 -5.40 3.89
CA PRO A 62 9.08 -5.15 2.68
C PRO A 62 8.65 -3.68 2.54
N CYS A 63 8.29 -3.05 3.66
CA CYS A 63 7.88 -1.64 3.72
C CYS A 63 9.07 -0.71 3.44
N VAL A 64 10.19 -0.92 4.14
CA VAL A 64 11.40 -0.10 3.97
C VAL A 64 11.98 -0.24 2.56
N MET A 65 11.95 -1.43 1.98
CA MET A 65 12.38 -1.68 0.60
C MET A 65 11.58 -0.84 -0.40
N LEU A 66 10.25 -0.82 -0.27
CA LEU A 66 9.39 0.00 -1.14
C LEU A 66 9.61 1.49 -0.90
N ASN A 67 9.78 1.90 0.35
CA ASN A 67 10.02 3.31 0.70
C ASN A 67 11.37 3.81 0.14
N ALA A 68 12.42 3.00 0.20
CA ALA A 68 13.69 3.36 -0.43
C ALA A 68 13.52 3.62 -1.94
N ASP A 69 12.82 2.73 -2.65
CA ASP A 69 12.54 2.88 -4.08
C ASP A 69 11.65 4.12 -4.38
N VAL A 70 10.67 4.41 -3.53
CA VAL A 70 9.85 5.63 -3.63
C VAL A 70 10.72 6.88 -3.48
N HIS A 71 11.58 6.92 -2.47
CA HIS A 71 12.46 8.07 -2.23
C HIS A 71 13.45 8.28 -3.38
N ASP A 72 14.00 7.22 -3.97
CA ASP A 72 14.94 7.33 -5.09
C ASP A 72 14.28 7.89 -6.36
N ASN A 73 13.00 7.57 -6.60
CA ASN A 73 12.32 7.90 -7.86
C ASN A 73 11.33 9.07 -7.79
N PHE A 74 10.80 9.38 -6.61
CA PHE A 74 9.71 10.36 -6.43
C PHE A 74 10.07 11.53 -5.50
N THR A 75 11.32 11.67 -5.07
CA THR A 75 11.76 12.84 -4.29
C THR A 75 11.77 14.12 -5.12
N ASN A 76 11.11 15.17 -4.63
CA ASN A 76 11.19 16.51 -5.20
C ASN A 76 12.46 17.21 -4.73
N ASN A 77 13.50 17.21 -5.57
CA ASN A 77 14.77 17.90 -5.30
C ASN A 77 14.74 19.43 -5.52
N GLN A 78 13.59 19.98 -5.87
CA GLN A 78 13.41 21.39 -6.24
C GLN A 78 12.48 22.14 -5.28
N TYR A 79 12.14 21.55 -4.13
CA TYR A 79 11.22 22.19 -3.18
C TYR A 79 11.87 23.45 -2.61
N GLN A 80 11.27 24.61 -2.84
CA GLN A 80 11.77 25.89 -2.35
C GLN A 80 10.89 26.43 -1.23
N ALA A 81 11.51 26.89 -0.15
CA ALA A 81 10.83 27.56 0.96
C ALA A 81 11.46 28.91 1.24
N LEU A 82 10.62 29.92 1.52
CA LEU A 82 11.07 31.26 1.90
C LEU A 82 11.67 31.20 3.31
N THR A 83 12.96 31.47 3.43
CA THR A 83 13.67 31.45 4.72
C THR A 83 13.87 32.84 5.31
N ASP A 84 13.95 33.87 4.47
CA ASP A 84 13.95 35.27 4.90
C ASP A 84 12.97 36.12 4.09
N PRO A 85 11.80 36.45 4.68
CA PRO A 85 10.79 37.29 4.03
C PRO A 85 11.24 38.73 3.74
N SER A 86 12.24 39.24 4.46
CA SER A 86 12.67 40.63 4.32
C SER A 86 13.58 40.85 3.12
N SER A 87 14.45 39.88 2.82
CA SER A 87 15.30 39.87 1.61
C SER A 87 14.67 39.14 0.43
N GLY A 88 13.58 38.38 0.65
CA GLY A 88 12.97 37.52 -0.35
C GLY A 88 13.82 36.29 -0.67
N HIS A 89 14.66 35.84 0.27
CA HIS A 89 15.55 34.69 0.08
C HIS A 89 14.81 33.36 0.23
N TYR A 90 15.04 32.45 -0.72
CA TYR A 90 14.51 31.09 -0.74
C TYR A 90 15.65 30.09 -0.68
N GLU A 91 15.43 29.01 0.07
CA GLU A 91 16.31 27.84 0.08
C GLU A 91 15.63 26.66 -0.60
N SER A 92 16.40 25.94 -1.42
CA SER A 92 15.97 24.69 -2.05
C SER A 92 16.34 23.52 -1.15
N ARG A 93 15.43 22.55 -1.04
CA ARG A 93 15.68 21.27 -0.36
C ARG A 93 15.03 20.11 -1.12
N SER A 94 15.51 18.92 -0.82
CA SER A 94 14.87 17.68 -1.27
C SER A 94 13.72 17.33 -0.33
N GLU A 95 12.52 17.15 -0.88
CA GLU A 95 11.31 16.85 -0.15
C GLU A 95 10.67 15.57 -0.70
N CYS A 96 10.46 14.59 0.18
CA CYS A 96 9.61 13.44 -0.09
C CYS A 96 8.95 13.01 1.21
N SER A 97 7.63 13.02 1.20
CA SER A 97 6.80 12.63 2.35
C SER A 97 5.85 11.49 2.00
N ILE A 98 6.24 10.67 1.01
CA ILE A 98 5.43 9.55 0.52
C ILE A 98 6.01 8.28 1.10
N PHE A 99 5.21 7.57 1.89
CA PHE A 99 5.60 6.32 2.53
C PHE A 99 4.49 5.30 2.35
N PHE A 100 4.88 4.09 1.97
CA PHE A 100 4.11 2.89 2.24
C PHE A 100 4.15 2.58 3.73
N GLU A 101 3.08 1.95 4.18
CA GLU A 101 2.99 1.24 5.44
C GLU A 101 2.63 -0.22 5.12
N VAL A 102 3.05 -1.15 5.97
CA VAL A 102 2.68 -2.56 5.83
C VAL A 102 1.67 -2.92 6.90
N ASP A 103 0.69 -3.70 6.50
CA ASP A 103 -0.33 -4.25 7.38
C ASP A 103 -0.45 -5.76 7.17
N GLY A 104 -0.69 -6.49 8.26
CA GLY A 104 -0.56 -7.94 8.34
C GLY A 104 0.70 -8.41 9.12
N PRO A 105 1.16 -9.66 8.93
CA PRO A 105 0.63 -10.66 8.00
C PRO A 105 -0.76 -11.16 8.39
N TYR A 106 -1.54 -11.56 7.38
CA TYR A 106 -2.89 -12.08 7.54
C TYR A 106 -2.95 -13.60 7.42
N ARG A 107 -4.00 -14.19 8.01
CA ARG A 107 -4.23 -15.63 7.95
C ARG A 107 -4.74 -16.07 6.59
N ALA A 108 -5.69 -15.33 6.04
CA ALA A 108 -6.33 -15.68 4.79
C ALA A 108 -6.88 -14.43 4.09
N MET A 109 -6.84 -14.46 2.76
CA MET A 109 -7.54 -13.52 1.90
C MET A 109 -8.32 -14.31 0.86
N ILE A 110 -9.60 -13.96 0.68
CA ILE A 110 -10.50 -14.59 -0.28
C ILE A 110 -10.84 -13.56 -1.36
N LEU A 111 -10.51 -13.87 -2.61
CA LEU A 111 -10.84 -13.08 -3.78
C LEU A 111 -11.81 -13.86 -4.67
N PRO A 112 -12.97 -13.29 -5.07
CA PRO A 112 -13.88 -13.93 -5.99
C PRO A 112 -13.36 -13.85 -7.44
N ALA A 113 -13.69 -14.86 -8.24
CA ALA A 113 -13.44 -14.85 -9.67
C ALA A 113 -14.65 -14.29 -10.45
N SER A 114 -14.40 -13.71 -11.62
CA SER A 114 -15.48 -13.33 -12.55
C SER A 114 -16.09 -14.55 -13.21
N THR A 115 -17.36 -14.43 -13.60
CA THR A 115 -18.01 -15.40 -14.50
C THR A 115 -17.53 -15.28 -15.95
N GLU A 116 -16.90 -14.14 -16.30
CA GLU A 116 -16.35 -13.89 -17.63
C GLU A 116 -14.87 -14.30 -17.70
N GLU A 117 -14.51 -15.03 -18.75
CA GLU A 117 -13.13 -15.46 -18.99
C GLU A 117 -12.19 -14.25 -19.11
N GLY A 118 -11.04 -14.33 -18.43
CA GLY A 118 -10.00 -13.30 -18.49
C GLY A 118 -10.33 -11.99 -17.77
N LYS A 119 -11.48 -11.89 -17.07
CA LYS A 119 -11.81 -10.72 -16.25
C LYS A 119 -11.69 -11.03 -14.77
N LEU A 120 -11.11 -10.10 -14.01
CA LEU A 120 -11.05 -10.15 -12.56
C LEU A 120 -12.13 -9.24 -11.97
N LEU A 121 -12.74 -9.67 -10.86
CA LEU A 121 -13.65 -8.83 -10.09
C LEU A 121 -12.83 -7.97 -9.13
N LYS A 122 -12.58 -6.72 -9.55
CA LYS A 122 -11.85 -5.76 -8.72
C LYS A 122 -12.68 -5.29 -7.52
N LYS A 123 -11.99 -4.86 -6.47
CA LYS A 123 -12.55 -4.27 -5.23
C LYS A 123 -13.54 -5.17 -4.49
N ARG A 124 -13.39 -6.50 -4.60
CA ARG A 124 -14.17 -7.47 -3.84
C ARG A 124 -13.23 -8.48 -3.17
N TYR A 125 -13.17 -8.47 -1.84
CA TYR A 125 -12.31 -9.39 -1.08
C TYR A 125 -12.69 -9.43 0.40
N ALA A 126 -12.31 -10.52 1.07
CA ALA A 126 -12.43 -10.69 2.51
C ALA A 126 -11.07 -11.09 3.08
N VAL A 127 -10.66 -10.46 4.18
CA VAL A 127 -9.36 -10.66 4.84
C VAL A 127 -9.60 -11.06 6.29
N PHE A 128 -8.86 -12.07 6.77
CA PHE A 128 -9.00 -12.61 8.12
C PHE A 128 -7.67 -12.61 8.87
N ASN A 129 -7.76 -12.30 10.16
CA ASN A 129 -6.66 -12.37 11.11
C ASN A 129 -6.38 -13.79 11.58
N PHE A 130 -5.23 -14.00 12.23
CA PHE A 130 -4.83 -15.30 12.77
C PHE A 130 -5.77 -15.81 13.87
N ASP A 131 -6.34 -14.92 14.67
CA ASP A 131 -7.36 -15.25 15.68
C ASP A 131 -8.72 -15.65 15.08
N GLY A 132 -8.89 -15.52 13.76
CA GLY A 132 -10.12 -15.84 13.03
C GLY A 132 -11.10 -14.67 12.92
N SER A 133 -10.77 -13.49 13.44
CA SER A 133 -11.57 -12.29 13.24
C SER A 133 -11.50 -11.81 11.78
N LEU A 134 -12.60 -11.19 11.32
CA LEU A 134 -12.69 -10.57 10.01
C LEU A 134 -12.05 -9.17 10.09
N GLU A 135 -10.95 -8.97 9.36
CA GLU A 135 -10.27 -7.68 9.30
C GLU A 135 -10.97 -6.74 8.31
N GLU A 136 -11.04 -7.15 7.05
CA GLU A 136 -11.62 -6.35 5.99
C GLU A 136 -12.62 -7.15 5.16
N LEU A 137 -13.74 -6.52 4.81
CA LEU A 137 -14.72 -7.03 3.87
C LEU A 137 -15.12 -5.93 2.89
N LYS A 138 -14.68 -6.06 1.64
CA LYS A 138 -14.86 -5.03 0.61
C LYS A 138 -15.73 -5.51 -0.53
N GLY A 139 -16.63 -4.64 -1.00
CA GLY A 139 -17.39 -4.79 -2.24
C GLY A 139 -18.50 -5.86 -2.27
N PHE A 140 -18.59 -6.73 -1.27
CA PHE A 140 -19.66 -7.73 -1.15
C PHE A 140 -21.02 -7.11 -0.83
N GLU A 141 -22.08 -7.77 -1.31
CA GLU A 141 -23.48 -7.39 -1.13
C GLU A 141 -23.88 -7.30 0.35
N LEU A 142 -23.26 -8.10 1.22
CA LEU A 142 -23.40 -8.03 2.68
C LEU A 142 -23.23 -6.60 3.22
N LYS A 143 -22.29 -5.80 2.68
CA LYS A 143 -22.04 -4.40 3.09
C LYS A 143 -22.92 -3.38 2.36
N ARG A 144 -23.63 -3.76 1.31
CA ARG A 144 -24.42 -2.86 0.48
C ARG A 144 -25.87 -2.75 0.98
N ARG A 145 -26.47 -1.57 0.78
CA ARG A 145 -27.89 -1.31 1.10
C ARG A 145 -28.76 -1.76 -0.08
N GLY A 146 -29.85 -2.47 0.22
CA GLY A 146 -30.88 -2.83 -0.76
C GLY A 146 -30.63 -4.12 -1.56
N GLU A 147 -29.54 -4.85 -1.30
CA GLU A 147 -29.28 -6.14 -1.94
C GLU A 147 -30.18 -7.25 -1.39
N LEU A 148 -30.30 -8.35 -2.13
CA LEU A 148 -31.16 -9.49 -1.77
C LEU A 148 -30.72 -10.12 -0.43
N GLU A 149 -31.62 -10.11 0.56
CA GLU A 149 -31.31 -10.54 1.94
C GLU A 149 -30.79 -11.98 2.03
N LEU A 150 -31.26 -12.87 1.15
CA LEU A 150 -30.75 -14.24 1.05
C LEU A 150 -29.24 -14.28 0.74
N ILE A 151 -28.79 -13.44 -0.19
CA ILE A 151 -27.36 -13.35 -0.55
C ILE A 151 -26.56 -12.77 0.59
N LYS A 152 -27.11 -11.77 1.28
CA LYS A 152 -26.47 -11.17 2.46
C LYS A 152 -26.34 -12.14 3.63
N THR A 153 -27.31 -13.03 3.83
CA THR A 153 -27.27 -14.05 4.89
C THR A 153 -26.33 -15.20 4.53
N PHE A 154 -26.19 -15.50 3.24
CA PHE A 154 -25.28 -16.53 2.74
C PHE A 154 -23.80 -16.11 2.81
N GLN A 155 -23.53 -14.84 2.50
CA GLN A 155 -22.21 -14.21 2.61
C GLN A 155 -21.82 -13.97 4.06
#